data_AF-Q2NA06-F1
#
_entry.id   AF-Q2NA06-F1
#
_cell.length_a   1.000
_cell.length_b   1.000
_cell.length_c   1.000
_cell.angle_alpha   90.00
_cell.angle_beta   90.00
_cell.angle_gamma   90.00
#
_symmetry.space_group_name_H-M   'P 1'
#
loop_
_entity.id
_entity.type
_entity.pdbx_description
1 polymer ?
#
loop_
_entity_poly.entity_id
_entity_poly.type
_entity_poly.pdbx_seq_one_letter_code
_entity_poly.pdbx_strand_id
1 'polypeptide(L)'
;MKTLTKTALAALCGAALATPALATERTVPADLVFTDAMVPYLYQYAACVFGGPGATADERIAGCSGEKARLQAEADDPFYYWHRGKEPTRDRQFARAFRLLDDEARILEQHYGPVPETVTDYMDCLGKNIAGTDSFQAGRSIDFIAFNQPCREAASFSFETASDLELRLFQRVQRRDRVIRVPLSTTIAYEFDRGLLGARYF
;
A
#
# COMPACT_ATOMS: atom_id res chain seq x y z
N MET A 1 22.63 21.89 -77.08
CA MET A 1 23.90 21.30 -76.58
C MET A 1 24.02 21.70 -75.12
N LYS A 2 23.84 20.78 -74.16
CA LYS A 2 24.89 20.20 -73.26
C LYS A 2 25.76 21.31 -72.60
N THR A 3 25.94 21.43 -71.28
CA THR A 3 26.05 20.42 -70.20
C THR A 3 25.95 21.08 -68.80
N LEU A 4 25.65 20.25 -67.80
CA LEU A 4 25.49 20.51 -66.35
C LEU A 4 26.81 20.80 -65.59
N THR A 5 26.71 21.53 -64.47
CA THR A 5 27.45 21.30 -63.21
C THR A 5 26.63 21.91 -62.04
N LYS A 6 25.85 21.12 -61.28
CA LYS A 6 26.19 20.52 -59.96
C LYS A 6 26.83 21.49 -58.95
N THR A 7 26.05 21.96 -57.97
CA THR A 7 26.16 21.65 -56.51
C THR A 7 24.97 22.29 -55.78
N ALA A 8 24.10 21.47 -55.18
CA ALA A 8 24.04 21.16 -53.73
C ALA A 8 23.30 22.26 -52.95
N LEU A 9 22.00 22.14 -52.69
CA LEU A 9 21.35 21.26 -51.70
C LEU A 9 21.80 21.58 -50.26
N ALA A 10 20.99 22.40 -49.57
CA ALA A 10 20.74 22.30 -48.14
C ALA A 10 19.35 22.88 -47.87
N ALA A 11 18.36 22.01 -48.00
CA ALA A 11 16.99 22.24 -47.58
C ALA A 11 16.90 22.16 -46.05
N LEU A 12 16.05 23.02 -45.48
CA LEU A 12 15.07 22.73 -44.43
C LEU A 12 15.48 21.74 -43.34
N CYS A 13 15.64 22.24 -42.11
CA CYS A 13 15.24 21.52 -40.89
C CYS A 13 15.00 22.54 -39.76
N GLY A 14 14.02 23.42 -39.97
CA GLY A 14 13.42 24.25 -38.93
C GLY A 14 12.10 23.64 -38.48
N ALA A 15 12.14 22.40 -37.98
CA ALA A 15 11.02 21.79 -37.28
C ALA A 15 11.55 21.37 -35.91
N ALA A 16 11.22 22.18 -34.89
CA ALA A 16 11.33 21.78 -33.51
C ALA A 16 10.41 20.58 -33.31
N LEU A 17 10.95 19.38 -33.49
CA LEU A 17 10.39 18.16 -32.97
C LEU A 17 10.34 18.35 -31.46
N ALA A 18 9.14 18.64 -30.94
CA ALA A 18 8.83 18.40 -29.56
C ALA A 18 9.14 16.92 -29.30
N THR A 19 10.30 16.67 -28.69
CA THR A 19 10.63 15.37 -28.12
C THR A 19 9.46 15.01 -27.22
N PRO A 20 8.77 13.87 -27.43
CA PRO A 20 7.84 13.39 -26.43
C PRO A 20 8.67 13.26 -25.16
N ALA A 21 8.26 13.95 -24.10
CA ALA A 21 8.79 13.70 -22.78
C ALA A 21 8.56 12.21 -22.54
N LEU A 22 9.62 11.41 -22.66
CA LEU A 22 9.64 10.03 -22.22
C LEU A 22 9.03 10.08 -20.84
N ALA A 23 7.89 9.39 -20.67
CA ALA A 23 7.37 9.05 -19.37
C ALA A 23 8.58 8.58 -18.58
N THR A 24 8.96 9.34 -17.56
CA THR A 24 9.97 8.92 -16.61
C THR A 24 9.45 7.62 -16.05
N GLU A 25 9.96 6.52 -16.59
CA GLU A 25 9.81 5.18 -16.06
C GLU A 25 10.21 5.33 -14.61
N ARG A 26 9.21 5.32 -13.71
CA ARG A 26 9.46 5.39 -12.28
C ARG A 26 10.40 4.23 -12.00
N THR A 27 11.62 4.59 -11.63
CA THR A 27 12.72 3.69 -11.31
C THR A 27 12.18 2.75 -10.24
N VAL A 28 12.05 1.47 -10.58
CA VAL A 28 11.79 0.27 -9.75
C VAL A 28 10.94 0.53 -8.47
N PRO A 29 9.72 -0.04 -8.35
CA PRO A 29 8.94 0.11 -7.12
C PRO A 29 9.81 -0.31 -5.93
N ALA A 30 10.01 0.60 -4.99
CA ALA A 30 10.90 0.33 -3.88
C ALA A 30 10.17 -0.67 -2.95
N ASP A 31 10.67 -1.90 -2.87
CA ASP A 31 10.03 -2.98 -2.09
C ASP A 31 9.58 -2.49 -0.72
N LEU A 32 8.31 -2.71 -0.39
CA LEU A 32 7.78 -2.40 0.93
C LEU A 32 8.26 -3.49 1.88
N VAL A 33 9.27 -3.15 2.68
CA VAL A 33 9.77 -4.02 3.76
C VAL A 33 9.06 -3.64 5.05
N PHE A 34 8.34 -4.59 5.63
CA PHE A 34 7.61 -4.42 6.89
C PHE A 34 7.64 -5.72 7.69
N THR A 35 7.25 -5.65 8.95
CA THR A 35 7.14 -6.81 9.85
C THR A 35 5.68 -7.18 10.06
N ASP A 36 5.40 -8.42 10.49
CA ASP A 36 4.03 -8.83 10.81
C ASP A 36 3.34 -7.86 11.80
N ALA A 37 4.08 -7.33 12.77
CA ALA A 37 3.58 -6.39 13.75
C ALA A 37 3.12 -5.04 13.15
N MET A 38 3.69 -4.63 12.01
CA MET A 38 3.28 -3.40 11.33
C MET A 38 1.92 -3.54 10.63
N VAL A 39 1.54 -4.76 10.22
CA VAL A 39 0.38 -5.00 9.34
C VAL A 39 -0.92 -4.40 9.86
N PRO A 40 -1.32 -4.58 11.15
CA PRO A 40 -2.60 -4.06 11.62
C PRO A 40 -2.69 -2.54 11.53
N TYR A 41 -1.59 -1.83 11.75
CA TYR A 41 -1.53 -0.38 11.60
C TYR A 41 -1.48 0.05 10.13
N LEU A 42 -0.76 -0.69 9.29
CA LEU A 42 -0.76 -0.44 7.85
C LEU A 42 -2.15 -0.64 7.24
N TYR A 43 -2.93 -1.59 7.73
CA TYR A 43 -4.32 -1.79 7.30
C TYR A 43 -5.23 -0.63 7.72
N GLN A 44 -5.11 -0.12 8.95
CA GLN A 44 -5.84 1.07 9.40
C GLN A 44 -5.50 2.30 8.54
N TYR A 45 -4.21 2.55 8.31
CA TYR A 45 -3.80 3.69 7.48
C TYR A 45 -4.22 3.53 6.02
N ALA A 46 -4.08 2.32 5.46
CA ALA A 46 -4.55 1.99 4.12
C ALA A 46 -6.06 2.27 3.98
N ALA A 47 -6.88 1.79 4.91
CA ALA A 47 -8.31 2.08 4.91
C ALA A 47 -8.60 3.59 4.90
N CYS A 48 -7.86 4.37 5.67
CA CYS A 48 -7.98 5.82 5.65
C CYS A 48 -7.60 6.42 4.28
N VAL A 49 -6.43 6.12 3.71
CA VAL A 49 -5.99 6.79 2.47
C VAL A 49 -6.78 6.33 1.23
N PHE A 50 -7.30 5.11 1.24
CA PHE A 50 -8.07 4.56 0.13
C PHE A 50 -9.58 4.84 0.23
N GLY A 51 -10.15 4.91 1.44
CA GLY A 51 -11.60 5.07 1.69
C GLY A 51 -11.98 6.33 2.47
N GLY A 52 -11.02 7.13 2.90
CA GLY A 52 -11.25 8.33 3.70
C GLY A 52 -11.91 9.49 2.94
N PRO A 53 -12.24 10.58 3.66
CA PRO A 53 -12.91 11.73 3.07
C PRO A 53 -12.00 12.49 2.09
N GLY A 54 -12.47 12.71 0.87
CA GLY A 54 -11.75 13.45 -0.18
C GLY A 54 -12.05 12.90 -1.57
N ALA A 55 -12.20 13.79 -2.56
CA ALA A 55 -12.48 13.40 -3.94
C ALA A 55 -11.23 12.85 -4.63
N THR A 56 -10.04 13.34 -4.23
CA THR A 56 -8.75 12.90 -4.78
C THR A 56 -7.90 12.15 -3.75
N ALA A 57 -6.93 11.37 -4.20
CA ALA A 57 -5.98 10.67 -3.34
C ALA A 57 -5.21 11.64 -2.45
N ASP A 58 -4.77 12.79 -2.98
CA ASP A 58 -4.03 13.78 -2.20
C ASP A 58 -4.90 14.44 -1.11
N GLU A 59 -6.19 14.68 -1.38
CA GLU A 59 -7.13 15.15 -0.36
C GLU A 59 -7.32 14.11 0.76
N ARG A 60 -7.50 12.83 0.40
CA ARG A 60 -7.63 11.74 1.37
C ARG A 60 -6.36 11.58 2.21
N ILE A 61 -5.18 11.58 1.57
CA ILE A 61 -3.87 11.53 2.25
C ILE A 61 -3.72 12.68 3.24
N ALA A 62 -4.06 13.91 2.84
CA ALA A 62 -4.01 15.07 3.72
C ALA A 62 -4.97 14.92 4.93
N GLY A 63 -6.20 14.45 4.67
CA GLY A 63 -7.19 14.16 5.71
C GLY A 63 -6.76 13.08 6.69
N CYS A 64 -5.96 12.12 6.25
CA CYS A 64 -5.44 11.01 7.07
C CYS A 64 -4.18 11.34 7.87
N SER A 65 -3.71 12.58 7.86
CA SER A 65 -2.48 12.97 8.57
C SER A 65 -2.57 12.78 10.09
N GLY A 66 -3.73 13.06 10.69
CA GLY A 66 -4.00 12.79 12.11
C GLY A 66 -3.99 11.30 12.44
N GLU A 67 -4.61 10.49 11.56
CA GLU A 67 -4.63 9.03 11.70
C GLU A 67 -3.22 8.43 11.58
N LYS A 68 -2.41 8.92 10.63
CA LYS A 68 -0.99 8.55 10.51
C LYS A 68 -0.23 8.79 11.81
N ALA A 69 -0.36 9.99 12.39
CA ALA A 69 0.33 10.36 13.62
C ALA A 69 -0.13 9.51 14.81
N ARG A 70 -1.45 9.26 14.91
CA ARG A 70 -2.03 8.37 15.94
C ARG A 70 -1.46 6.96 15.84
N LEU A 71 -1.50 6.37 14.64
CA LEU A 71 -0.99 5.01 14.41
C LEU A 71 0.52 4.90 14.64
N GLN A 72 1.30 5.95 14.34
CA GLN A 72 2.72 6.01 14.69
C GLN A 72 2.91 5.93 16.20
N ALA A 73 2.22 6.79 16.97
CA ALA A 73 2.33 6.79 18.42
C ALA A 73 1.84 5.47 19.06
N GLU A 74 0.76 4.89 18.56
CA GLU A 74 0.22 3.62 19.08
C GLU A 74 1.07 2.40 18.71
N ALA A 75 1.94 2.51 17.71
CA ALA A 75 2.80 1.41 17.29
C ALA A 75 4.08 1.30 18.14
N ASP A 76 4.51 2.37 18.80
CA ASP A 76 5.77 2.42 19.56
C ASP A 76 5.86 1.30 20.61
N ASP A 77 4.83 1.18 21.47
CA ASP A 77 4.80 0.21 22.57
C ASP A 77 4.76 -1.24 22.05
N PRO A 78 3.86 -1.63 21.12
CA PRO A 78 3.88 -2.96 20.55
C PRO A 78 5.19 -3.25 19.83
N PHE A 79 5.73 -2.32 19.03
CA PHE A 79 6.97 -2.57 18.31
C PHE A 79 8.14 -2.82 19.24
N TYR A 80 8.19 -2.17 20.41
CA TYR A 80 9.17 -2.53 21.44
C TYR A 80 9.06 -4.00 21.86
N TYR A 81 7.86 -4.51 22.11
CA TYR A 81 7.65 -5.92 22.49
C TYR A 81 7.94 -6.90 21.34
N TRP A 82 7.62 -6.52 20.10
CA TRP A 82 7.81 -7.33 18.90
C TRP A 82 9.25 -7.29 18.35
N HIS A 83 10.02 -6.23 18.65
CA HIS A 83 11.29 -5.92 17.97
C HIS A 83 12.46 -5.56 18.90
N ARG A 84 12.44 -6.00 20.17
CA ARG A 84 13.49 -5.73 21.17
C ARG A 84 14.90 -5.65 20.57
N GLY A 85 15.50 -4.46 20.60
CA GLY A 85 16.86 -4.18 20.14
C GLY A 85 17.02 -3.82 18.66
N LYS A 86 15.94 -3.56 17.91
CA LYS A 86 15.96 -3.17 16.48
C LYS A 86 15.10 -1.94 16.16
N GLU A 87 14.74 -1.14 17.15
CA GLU A 87 13.73 -0.08 17.11
C GLU A 87 14.03 1.02 16.05
N PRO A 88 15.22 1.65 15.97
CA PRO A 88 15.44 2.77 15.06
C PRO A 88 15.37 2.42 13.57
N THR A 89 15.70 1.18 13.23
CA THR A 89 15.62 0.68 11.85
C THR A 89 14.16 0.42 11.45
N ARG A 90 13.29 0.12 12.42
CA ARG A 90 11.88 -0.20 12.18
C ARG A 90 10.99 1.03 12.14
N ASP A 91 11.26 2.07 12.91
CA ASP A 91 10.55 3.35 12.79
C ASP A 91 10.70 3.93 11.38
N ARG A 92 11.93 3.83 10.83
CA ARG A 92 12.21 4.24 9.44
C ARG A 92 11.45 3.39 8.42
N GLN A 93 11.31 2.10 8.67
CA GLN A 93 10.55 1.21 7.78
C GLN A 93 9.05 1.47 7.87
N PHE A 94 8.52 1.72 9.07
CA PHE A 94 7.12 2.02 9.27
C PHE A 94 6.72 3.37 8.68
N ALA A 95 7.53 4.41 8.89
CA ALA A 95 7.35 5.69 8.23
C ALA A 95 7.49 5.58 6.70
N ARG A 96 8.42 4.74 6.21
CA ARG A 96 8.54 4.44 4.78
C ARG A 96 7.30 3.70 4.26
N ALA A 97 6.74 2.79 5.04
CA ALA A 97 5.55 2.05 4.68
C ALA A 97 4.33 2.95 4.48
N PHE A 98 4.12 3.94 5.37
CA PHE A 98 3.06 4.91 5.17
C PHE A 98 3.27 5.78 3.92
N ARG A 99 4.50 6.20 3.61
CA ARG A 99 4.77 6.95 2.37
C ARG A 99 4.49 6.11 1.12
N LEU A 100 4.79 4.82 1.16
CA LEU A 100 4.49 3.91 0.05
C LEU A 100 2.98 3.71 -0.12
N LEU A 101 2.20 3.66 0.96
CA LEU A 101 0.74 3.66 0.90
C LEU A 101 0.18 4.96 0.31
N ASP A 102 0.77 6.12 0.64
CA ASP A 102 0.43 7.40 0.01
C ASP A 102 0.66 7.34 -1.52
N ASP A 103 1.80 6.78 -1.94
CA ASP A 103 2.12 6.62 -3.36
C ASP A 103 1.20 5.60 -4.06
N GLU A 104 0.84 4.51 -3.40
CA GLU A 104 -0.13 3.54 -3.91
C GLU A 104 -1.52 4.16 -4.12
N ALA A 105 -1.99 5.01 -3.19
CA ALA A 105 -3.26 5.70 -3.32
C ALA A 105 -3.32 6.57 -4.59
N ARG A 106 -2.22 7.29 -4.87
CA ARG A 106 -2.09 8.09 -6.10
C ARG A 106 -2.08 7.21 -7.35
N ILE A 107 -1.32 6.12 -7.33
CA ILE A 107 -1.22 5.21 -8.48
C ILE A 107 -2.56 4.54 -8.76
N LEU A 108 -3.25 4.05 -7.73
CA LEU A 108 -4.54 3.38 -7.87
C LEU A 108 -5.60 4.31 -8.45
N GLU A 109 -5.70 5.53 -7.94
CA GLU A 109 -6.64 6.52 -8.46
C GLU A 109 -6.38 6.85 -9.93
N GLN A 110 -5.11 7.02 -10.33
CA GLN A 110 -4.75 7.36 -11.71
C GLN A 110 -5.05 6.26 -12.72
N HIS A 111 -5.00 4.99 -12.31
CA HIS A 111 -5.00 3.86 -13.25
C HIS A 111 -6.20 2.91 -13.12
N TYR A 112 -6.81 2.82 -11.94
CA TYR A 112 -7.75 1.73 -11.62
C TYR A 112 -9.04 2.22 -10.95
N GLY A 113 -9.12 3.50 -10.58
CA GLY A 113 -10.28 4.07 -9.91
C GLY A 113 -10.28 3.85 -8.38
N PRO A 114 -11.38 4.18 -7.70
CA PRO A 114 -11.46 4.08 -6.25
C PRO A 114 -11.44 2.62 -5.78
N VAL A 115 -10.83 2.39 -4.62
CA VAL A 115 -10.89 1.10 -3.94
C VAL A 115 -12.32 0.90 -3.41
N PRO A 116 -12.94 -0.28 -3.59
CA PRO A 116 -14.27 -0.54 -3.05
C PRO A 116 -14.33 -0.37 -1.53
N GLU A 117 -15.42 0.23 -1.03
CA GLU A 117 -15.65 0.50 0.40
C GLU A 117 -15.58 -0.78 1.24
N THR A 118 -16.13 -1.89 0.73
CA THR A 118 -16.07 -3.21 1.36
C THR A 118 -14.63 -3.69 1.61
N VAL A 119 -13.67 -3.32 0.77
CA VAL A 119 -12.24 -3.66 0.95
C VAL A 119 -11.61 -2.77 2.00
N THR A 120 -11.91 -1.46 1.98
CA THR A 120 -11.38 -0.52 2.98
C THR A 120 -11.94 -0.78 4.38
N ASP A 121 -13.23 -1.10 4.49
CA ASP A 121 -13.88 -1.47 5.74
C ASP A 121 -13.33 -2.78 6.30
N TYR A 122 -13.04 -3.75 5.42
CA TYR A 122 -12.41 -5.00 5.82
C TYR A 122 -11.00 -4.78 6.39
N MET A 123 -10.19 -3.94 5.74
CA MET A 123 -8.85 -3.58 6.23
C MET A 123 -8.93 -2.86 7.58
N ASP A 124 -9.81 -1.86 7.70
CA ASP A 124 -10.01 -1.11 8.94
C ASP A 124 -10.42 -2.03 10.10
N CYS A 125 -11.40 -2.89 9.85
CA CYS A 125 -11.88 -3.85 10.84
C CYS A 125 -10.76 -4.80 11.29
N LEU A 126 -10.01 -5.41 10.36
CA LEU A 126 -8.90 -6.30 10.71
C LEU A 126 -7.83 -5.56 11.50
N GLY A 127 -7.45 -4.36 11.04
CA GLY A 127 -6.42 -3.56 11.67
C GLY A 127 -6.77 -3.20 13.11
N LYS A 128 -7.99 -2.69 13.33
CA LYS A 128 -8.49 -2.32 14.67
C LYS A 128 -8.61 -3.52 15.60
N ASN A 129 -9.23 -4.60 15.14
CA ASN A 129 -9.46 -5.77 15.99
C ASN A 129 -8.16 -6.47 16.39
N ILE A 130 -7.22 -6.63 15.46
CA ILE A 130 -5.92 -7.26 15.76
C ILE A 130 -5.11 -6.36 16.70
N ALA A 131 -4.98 -5.08 16.35
CA ALA A 131 -4.22 -4.13 17.16
C ALA A 131 -4.80 -4.01 18.59
N GLY A 132 -6.13 -4.10 18.73
CA GLY A 132 -6.80 -4.03 20.04
C GLY A 132 -6.65 -5.26 20.93
N THR A 133 -6.02 -6.36 20.48
CA THR A 133 -5.89 -7.57 21.33
C THR A 133 -4.73 -7.48 22.32
N ASP A 134 -4.95 -7.95 23.55
CA ASP A 134 -3.89 -8.13 24.55
C ASP A 134 -2.74 -9.02 24.06
N SER A 135 -3.04 -9.98 23.19
CA SER A 135 -2.03 -10.88 22.61
C SER A 135 -1.11 -10.14 21.65
N PHE A 136 -1.66 -9.23 20.84
CA PHE A 136 -0.89 -8.37 19.95
C PHE A 136 -0.08 -7.33 20.73
N GLN A 137 -0.73 -6.60 21.64
CA GLN A 137 -0.10 -5.55 22.45
C GLN A 137 1.09 -6.08 23.26
N ALA A 138 0.98 -7.31 23.77
CA ALA A 138 2.05 -7.96 24.54
C ALA A 138 3.12 -8.67 23.68
N GLY A 139 3.12 -8.53 22.35
CA GLY A 139 4.16 -9.17 21.52
C GLY A 139 4.02 -10.69 21.36
N ARG A 140 2.85 -11.28 21.64
CA ARG A 140 2.69 -12.75 21.74
C ARG A 140 2.22 -13.38 20.43
N SER A 141 1.16 -12.82 19.84
CA SER A 141 0.62 -13.35 18.60
C SER A 141 -0.21 -12.34 17.81
N ILE A 142 -0.26 -12.56 16.50
CA ILE A 142 -1.24 -11.95 15.60
C ILE A 142 -2.18 -13.06 15.13
N ASP A 143 -3.48 -12.90 15.40
CA ASP A 143 -4.51 -13.87 15.05
C ASP A 143 -5.42 -13.30 13.95
N PHE A 144 -5.05 -13.53 12.68
CA PHE A 144 -5.91 -13.12 11.57
C PHE A 144 -7.16 -14.00 11.47
N ILE A 145 -7.09 -15.27 11.89
CA ILE A 145 -8.17 -16.24 11.72
C ILE A 145 -9.38 -15.81 12.55
N ALA A 146 -9.15 -15.41 13.80
CA ALA A 146 -10.21 -14.99 14.73
C ALA A 146 -11.05 -13.81 14.18
N PHE A 147 -10.45 -12.92 13.39
CA PHE A 147 -11.12 -11.70 12.90
C PHE A 147 -11.50 -11.73 11.42
N ASN A 148 -11.04 -12.71 10.65
CA ASN A 148 -11.30 -12.76 9.21
C ASN A 148 -12.79 -12.89 8.87
N GLN A 149 -13.51 -13.81 9.52
CA GLN A 149 -14.94 -13.98 9.30
C GLN A 149 -15.74 -12.78 9.81
N PRO A 150 -15.59 -12.35 11.09
CA PRO A 150 -16.34 -11.20 11.60
C PRO A 150 -16.12 -9.93 10.79
N CYS A 151 -14.88 -9.65 10.38
CA CYS A 151 -14.60 -8.44 9.59
C CYS A 151 -15.12 -8.51 8.16
N ARG A 152 -15.17 -9.70 7.56
CA ARG A 152 -15.76 -9.86 6.23
C ARG A 152 -17.26 -9.61 6.25
N GLU A 153 -17.94 -10.12 7.28
CA GLU A 153 -19.37 -9.90 7.50
C GLU A 153 -19.66 -8.42 7.82
N ALA A 154 -18.86 -7.80 8.69
CA ALA A 154 -19.01 -6.38 9.03
C ALA A 154 -18.81 -5.46 7.81
N ALA A 155 -17.86 -5.78 6.94
CA ALA A 155 -17.62 -5.06 5.70
C ALA A 155 -18.65 -5.39 4.59
N SER A 156 -19.68 -6.18 4.90
CA SER A 156 -20.72 -6.62 3.94
C SER A 156 -20.16 -7.28 2.67
N PHE A 157 -18.97 -7.88 2.74
CA PHE A 157 -18.32 -8.48 1.58
C PHE A 157 -18.87 -9.89 1.32
N SER A 158 -19.25 -10.17 0.07
CA SER A 158 -19.75 -11.49 -0.37
C SER A 158 -19.03 -11.98 -1.62
N PHE A 159 -18.45 -13.18 -1.56
CA PHE A 159 -17.80 -13.83 -2.70
C PHE A 159 -18.74 -14.09 -3.88
N GLU A 160 -20.05 -14.19 -3.63
CA GLU A 160 -21.04 -14.50 -4.66
C GLU A 160 -21.44 -13.26 -5.47
N THR A 161 -21.23 -12.07 -4.91
CA THR A 161 -21.72 -10.79 -5.48
C THR A 161 -20.63 -9.74 -5.70
N ALA A 162 -19.43 -9.95 -5.16
CA ALA A 162 -18.28 -9.07 -5.34
C ALA A 162 -17.85 -9.00 -6.82
N SER A 163 -17.43 -7.82 -7.25
CA SER A 163 -16.80 -7.65 -8.57
C SER A 163 -15.44 -8.35 -8.65
N ASP A 164 -14.94 -8.66 -9.85
CA ASP A 164 -13.60 -9.26 -10.04
C ASP A 164 -12.47 -8.40 -9.45
N LEU A 165 -12.64 -7.07 -9.49
CA LEU A 165 -11.70 -6.12 -8.89
C LEU A 165 -11.71 -6.27 -7.37
N GLU A 166 -12.90 -6.20 -6.77
CA GLU A 166 -13.11 -6.31 -5.32
C GLU A 166 -12.63 -7.65 -4.79
N LEU A 167 -12.94 -8.76 -5.48
CA LEU A 167 -12.49 -10.09 -5.13
C LEU A 167 -10.96 -10.20 -5.13
N ARG A 168 -10.30 -9.65 -6.17
CA ARG A 168 -8.83 -9.66 -6.26
C ARG A 168 -8.19 -8.82 -5.16
N LEU A 169 -8.72 -7.63 -4.89
CA LEU A 169 -8.22 -6.78 -3.81
C LEU A 169 -8.42 -7.44 -2.44
N PHE A 170 -9.60 -8.01 -2.19
CA PHE A 170 -9.91 -8.74 -0.98
C PHE A 170 -8.95 -9.92 -0.75
N GLN A 171 -8.68 -10.72 -1.78
CA GLN A 171 -7.76 -11.85 -1.69
C GLN A 171 -6.31 -11.44 -1.36
N ARG A 172 -5.89 -10.22 -1.74
CA ARG A 172 -4.54 -9.71 -1.43
C ARG A 172 -4.39 -9.27 0.01
N VAL A 173 -5.42 -8.63 0.57
CA VAL A 173 -5.44 -8.18 1.97
C VAL A 173 -5.70 -9.34 2.94
N GLN A 174 -6.38 -10.38 2.45
CA GLN A 174 -6.81 -11.46 3.31
C GLN A 174 -5.65 -12.40 3.70
N ARG A 175 -5.58 -12.67 5.01
CA ARG A 175 -4.70 -13.68 5.61
C ARG A 175 -5.55 -14.82 6.16
N ARG A 176 -6.12 -15.66 5.27
CA ARG A 176 -6.78 -16.91 5.68
C ARG A 176 -5.71 -17.78 6.34
N ASP A 177 -5.96 -18.28 7.53
CA ASP A 177 -5.15 -19.35 8.15
C ASP A 177 -3.80 -18.95 8.77
N ARG A 178 -3.58 -17.68 9.10
CA ARG A 178 -2.35 -17.27 9.79
C ARG A 178 -2.59 -16.85 11.24
N VAL A 179 -2.08 -17.67 12.15
CA VAL A 179 -1.69 -17.23 13.50
C VAL A 179 -0.18 -17.14 13.53
N ILE A 180 0.34 -15.92 13.65
CA ILE A 180 1.78 -15.71 13.82
C ILE A 180 2.06 -15.71 15.32
N ARG A 181 2.72 -16.76 15.80
CA ARG A 181 3.22 -16.84 17.17
C ARG A 181 4.68 -16.43 17.17
N VAL A 182 5.04 -15.47 18.02
CA VAL A 182 6.41 -14.99 18.09
C VAL A 182 7.09 -15.55 19.33
N PRO A 183 8.15 -16.37 19.19
CA PRO A 183 9.14 -16.49 20.24
C PRO A 183 9.73 -15.09 20.42
N LEU A 184 9.85 -14.58 21.66
CA LEU A 184 10.25 -13.21 22.05
C LEU A 184 11.51 -12.62 21.37
N SER A 185 12.18 -13.34 20.46
CA SER A 185 13.39 -12.97 19.72
C SER A 185 13.26 -12.95 18.18
N THR A 186 12.15 -13.40 17.58
CA THR A 186 12.08 -13.60 16.12
C THR A 186 11.19 -12.57 15.43
N THR A 187 11.81 -11.69 14.65
CA THR A 187 11.10 -10.80 13.72
C THR A 187 10.98 -11.48 12.36
N ILE A 188 9.75 -11.63 11.85
CA ILE A 188 9.49 -12.04 10.47
C ILE A 188 9.26 -10.78 9.64
N ALA A 189 10.12 -10.55 8.65
CA ALA A 189 10.00 -9.45 7.71
C ALA A 189 9.49 -9.97 6.37
N TYR A 190 8.69 -9.16 5.69
CA TYR A 190 8.16 -9.44 4.37
C TYR A 190 8.52 -8.31 3.42
N GLU A 191 8.67 -8.68 2.16
CA GLU A 191 8.79 -7.76 1.05
C GLU A 191 7.49 -7.85 0.24
N PHE A 192 6.77 -6.73 0.10
CA PHE A 192 5.80 -6.63 -0.99
C PHE A 192 6.54 -6.11 -2.22
N ASP A 193 6.75 -6.98 -3.21
CA ASP A 193 7.27 -6.62 -4.54
C ASP A 193 6.38 -5.55 -5.23
N ARG A 194 5.13 -5.32 -4.76
CA ARG A 194 4.11 -4.49 -5.46
C ARG A 194 3.07 -3.82 -4.55
N GLY A 195 3.45 -3.45 -3.32
CA GLY A 195 2.54 -2.73 -2.43
C GLY A 195 1.42 -3.57 -1.80
N LEU A 196 0.66 -2.98 -0.87
CA LEU A 196 -0.43 -3.65 -0.15
C LEU A 196 -1.57 -4.03 -1.13
N LEU A 197 -1.85 -3.14 -2.09
CA LEU A 197 -2.92 -3.28 -3.08
C LEU A 197 -2.41 -3.20 -4.54
N GLY A 198 -1.14 -2.83 -4.76
CA GLY A 198 -0.58 -2.42 -6.06
C GLY A 198 -0.38 -3.48 -7.17
N ALA A 199 -0.37 -2.98 -8.41
CA ALA A 199 -0.73 -3.68 -9.65
C ALA A 199 0.43 -4.31 -10.45
N ARG A 200 0.45 -5.64 -10.57
CA ARG A 200 0.96 -6.27 -11.81
C ARG A 200 0.01 -7.33 -12.37
N TYR A 201 -1.25 -7.36 -11.97
CA TYR A 201 -2.24 -8.33 -12.49
C TYR A 201 -3.68 -7.79 -12.47
N PHE A 202 -3.87 -6.51 -12.83
CA PHE A 202 -5.12 -6.12 -13.49
C PHE A 202 -4.93 -6.35 -14.97
#